data_AF-A0A351FVH2-F1
#
_entry.id   AF-A0A351FVH2-F1
#
_cell.length_a   1.000
_cell.length_b   1.000
_cell.length_c   1.000
_cell.angle_alpha   90.00
_cell.angle_beta   90.00
_cell.angle_gamma   90.00
#
_symmetry.space_group_name_H-M   'P 1'
#
loop_
_entity.id
_entity.type
_entity.pdbx_description
1 polymer ?
#
loop_
_entity_poly.entity_id
_entity_poly.type
_entity_poly.pdbx_seq_one_letter_code
_entity_poly.pdbx_strand_id
1 'polypeptide(L)' 'MLISETRDPVLSEAAASLLNQRPPTVKANCLLPEALELLLTTDQDAVIAEDPPRSFGIITMTTLMRVLRTLMRLQLLKSA' A
#
# COMPACT_ATOMS: atom_id res chain seq x y z
N MET A 1 23.30 -31.36 -22.68
CA MET A 1 22.93 -30.01 -23.16
C MET A 1 22.74 -29.16 -21.92
N LEU A 2 23.76 -28.38 -21.56
CA LEU A 2 23.73 -27.50 -20.37
C LEU A 2 22.75 -26.36 -20.65
N ILE A 3 21.76 -26.19 -19.78
CA ILE A 3 20.86 -25.04 -19.82
C ILE A 3 21.74 -23.82 -19.50
N SER A 4 21.90 -22.96 -20.50
CA SER A 4 22.66 -21.72 -20.37
C SER A 4 21.87 -20.78 -19.46
N GLU A 5 22.36 -20.57 -18.23
CA GLU A 5 21.94 -19.48 -17.37
C GLU A 5 22.51 -18.16 -17.92
N THR A 6 21.99 -17.69 -19.06
CA THR A 6 22.12 -16.27 -19.39
C THR A 6 21.21 -15.51 -18.42
N ARG A 7 21.74 -15.19 -17.23
CA ARG A 7 21.16 -14.19 -16.33
C ARG A 7 21.16 -12.89 -17.09
N ASP A 8 19.97 -12.45 -17.50
CA ASP A 8 19.79 -11.13 -18.09
C ASP A 8 20.36 -10.10 -17.09
N PRO A 9 21.40 -9.33 -17.43
CA PRO A 9 22.07 -8.45 -16.47
C PRO A 9 21.11 -7.46 -15.81
N VAL A 10 20.02 -7.11 -16.49
CA VAL A 10 18.94 -6.25 -15.98
C VAL A 10 18.16 -6.90 -14.82
N LEU A 11 18.04 -8.24 -14.79
CA LEU A 11 17.36 -8.99 -13.74
C LEU A 11 18.29 -9.42 -12.59
N SER A 12 19.57 -9.03 -12.66
CA SER A 12 20.58 -9.39 -11.66
C SER A 12 20.73 -8.37 -10.52
N GLU A 13 20.07 -7.21 -10.64
CA GLU A 13 20.06 -6.20 -9.57
C GLU A 13 19.24 -6.64 -8.36
N ALA A 14 19.72 -6.31 -7.17
CA ALA A 14 18.97 -6.54 -5.94
C ALA A 14 17.75 -5.61 -5.92
N ALA A 15 16.55 -6.12 -5.65
CA ALA A 15 15.32 -5.29 -5.59
C ALA A 15 15.42 -4.09 -4.62
N ALA A 16 16.32 -4.16 -3.63
CA ALA A 16 16.65 -3.04 -2.75
C ALA A 16 17.21 -1.82 -3.49
N SER A 17 17.85 -1.99 -4.65
CA SER A 17 18.33 -0.88 -5.50
C SER A 17 17.17 -0.04 -6.07
N LEU A 18 15.97 -0.62 -6.19
CA LEU A 18 14.77 0.07 -6.67
C LEU A 18 14.14 0.96 -5.58
N LEU A 19 14.54 0.79 -4.31
CA LEU A 19 14.03 1.57 -3.19
C LEU A 19 14.72 2.93 -3.12
N ASN A 20 14.26 3.87 -3.95
CA ASN A 20 14.80 5.23 -3.98
C ASN A 20 14.36 6.08 -2.79
N GLN A 21 13.24 5.74 -2.15
CA GLN A 21 12.65 6.48 -1.04
C GLN A 21 11.97 5.54 -0.06
N ARG A 22 11.84 5.96 1.20
CA ARG A 22 10.99 5.25 2.16
C ARG A 22 9.53 5.40 1.73
N PRO A 23 8.75 4.32 1.72
CA PRO A 23 7.33 4.42 1.43
C PRO A 23 6.65 5.30 2.48
N PRO A 24 5.55 5.99 2.13
CA PRO A 24 4.77 6.72 3.11
C PRO A 24 4.19 5.76 4.14
N THR A 25 4.18 6.18 5.40
CA THR A 25 3.80 5.34 6.55
C THR A 25 2.79 6.05 7.44
N VAL A 26 1.80 5.31 7.92
CA VAL A 26 0.85 5.71 8.97
C VAL A 26 0.88 4.73 10.14
N LYS A 27 0.36 5.14 11.29
CA LYS A 27 0.14 4.20 12.41
C LYS A 27 -0.97 3.21 12.06
N ALA A 28 -0.86 1.96 12.50
CA ALA A 28 -1.89 0.94 12.21
C ALA A 28 -3.28 1.28 12.78
N ASN A 29 -3.33 2.10 13.83
CA ASN A 29 -4.57 2.59 14.42
C ASN A 29 -4.99 3.98 13.90
N CYS A 30 -4.39 4.46 12.81
CA CYS A 30 -4.79 5.72 12.16
C CYS A 30 -6.25 5.68 11.70
N LEU A 31 -6.84 6.85 11.54
CA LEU A 31 -8.17 6.95 10.93
C LEU A 31 -8.09 6.78 9.41
N LEU A 32 -9.16 6.26 8.80
CA LEU A 32 -9.23 6.10 7.34
C LEU A 32 -8.89 7.38 6.54
N PRO A 33 -9.37 8.57 6.92
CA PRO A 33 -9.04 9.81 6.20
C PRO A 33 -7.54 10.14 6.21
N GLU A 34 -6.82 9.78 7.28
CA GLU A 34 -5.37 10.04 7.39
C GLU A 34 -4.60 9.22 6.36
N ALA A 35 -4.94 7.93 6.21
CA ALA A 35 -4.34 7.08 5.19
C ALA A 35 -4.70 7.53 3.76
N LEU A 36 -5.93 8.01 3.55
CA LEU A 36 -6.37 8.54 2.26
C LEU A 36 -5.62 9.83 1.89
N GLU A 37 -5.52 10.77 2.83
CA GLU A 37 -4.79 12.02 2.64
C GLU A 37 -3.33 11.77 2.26
N LEU A 38 -2.68 10.80 2.92
CA LEU A 38 -1.29 10.48 2.62
C LEU A 38 -1.13 9.88 1.21
N LEU A 39 -2.02 9.00 0.77
CA LEU A 39 -2.01 8.47 -0.61
C LEU A 39 -2.18 9.60 -1.64
N LEU A 40 -3.12 10.52 -1.41
CA LEU A 40 -3.42 11.61 -2.35
C LEU A 40 -2.30 12.66 -2.42
N THR A 41 -1.64 12.94 -1.30
CA THR A 41 -0.61 13.99 -1.22
C THR A 41 0.78 13.50 -1.67
N THR A 42 1.05 12.20 -1.55
CA THR A 42 2.35 11.62 -1.93
C THR A 42 2.40 11.07 -3.35
N ASP A 43 1.26 11.02 -4.05
CA ASP A 43 1.10 10.39 -5.37
C ASP A 43 1.65 8.95 -5.39
N GLN A 44 1.44 8.22 -4.29
CA GLN A 44 1.88 6.84 -4.11
C GLN A 44 0.69 5.88 -4.18
N ASP A 45 0.92 4.69 -4.72
CA ASP A 45 -0.11 3.64 -4.83
C ASP A 45 -0.44 2.94 -3.49
N ALA A 46 0.47 3.08 -2.52
CA ALA A 46 0.42 2.36 -1.26
C ALA A 46 1.03 3.16 -0.10
N VAL A 47 0.45 2.96 1.08
CA VAL A 47 0.95 3.44 2.37
C VAL A 47 1.18 2.23 3.27
N ILE A 48 2.28 2.22 4.02
CA ILE A 48 2.56 1.20 5.02
C ILE A 48 1.83 1.56 6.32
N ALA A 49 1.08 0.62 6.87
CA ALA A 49 0.53 0.72 8.22
C ALA A 49 1.52 0.07 9.21
N GLU A 50 2.04 0.84 10.16
CA GLU A 50 3.00 0.38 11.15
C GLU A 50 2.44 0.40 12.56
N ASP A 51 2.70 -0.68 13.33
CA ASP A 51 2.54 -0.71 14.78
C ASP A 51 3.86 -1.20 15.38
N PRO A 52 4.76 -0.27 15.80
CA PRO A 52 6.09 -0.64 16.23
C PRO A 52 6.08 -1.75 17.28
N PRO A 53 6.97 -2.76 17.15
CA PRO A 53 8.16 -2.77 16.31
C PRO A 53 7.98 -3.41 14.91
N ARG A 54 6.74 -3.62 14.43
CA ARG A 54 6.50 -4.35 13.17
C ARG A 54 5.60 -3.57 12.21
N SER A 55 5.85 -3.70 10.92
CA SER A 55 4.87 -3.31 9.90
C SER A 55 3.65 -4.21 10.03
N PHE A 56 2.47 -3.60 10.16
CA PHE A 56 1.20 -4.31 10.30
C PHE A 56 0.64 -4.72 8.94
N GLY A 57 0.76 -3.85 7.93
CA GLY A 57 0.26 -4.15 6.59
C GLY A 57 0.42 -3.01 5.58
N ILE A 58 -0.26 -3.15 4.44
CA ILE A 58 -0.25 -2.18 3.34
C ILE A 58 -1.67 -1.71 3.06
N ILE A 59 -1.86 -0.39 2.99
CA ILE A 59 -3.11 0.26 2.60
C ILE A 59 -2.94 0.80 1.18
N THR A 60 -3.77 0.34 0.27
CA THR A 60 -3.81 0.83 -1.12
C THR A 60 -5.11 1.59 -1.36
N MET A 61 -5.13 2.40 -2.43
CA MET A 61 -6.36 3.09 -2.87
C MET A 61 -7.52 2.10 -3.08
N THR A 62 -7.25 0.93 -3.66
CA THR A 62 -8.26 -0.12 -3.88
C THR A 62 -8.87 -0.61 -2.58
N THR A 63 -8.06 -0.81 -1.53
CA THR A 63 -8.56 -1.21 -0.21
C THR A 63 -9.44 -0.14 0.41
N LEU A 64 -9.04 1.14 0.35
CA LEU A 64 -9.84 2.25 0.86
C LEU A 64 -11.17 2.40 0.13
N MET A 65 -11.17 2.35 -1.20
CA MET A 65 -12.39 2.44 -2.00
C MET A 65 -13.39 1.33 -1.70
N ARG A 66 -12.92 0.11 -1.38
CA ARG A 66 -13.79 -0.99 -0.94
C ARG A 66 -14.45 -0.70 0.41
N VAL A 67 -13.72 -0.11 1.36
CA VAL A 67 -14.27 0.24 2.68
C VAL A 67 -15.26 1.38 2.54
N LEU A 68 -14.92 2.46 1.84
CA LEU A 68 -15.81 3.61 1.60
C LEU A 68 -17.12 3.17 0.93
N ARG A 69 -17.05 2.32 -0.10
CA ARG A 69 -18.24 1.74 -0.75
C ARG A 69 -19.13 0.99 0.24
N THR A 70 -18.54 0.22 1.14
CA THR A 70 -19.28 -0.51 2.18
C THR A 70 -19.96 0.45 3.15
N LEU A 71 -19.24 1.48 3.61
CA LEU A 71 -19.77 2.48 4.53
C LEU A 71 -20.95 3.26 3.91
N MET A 72 -20.83 3.67 2.65
CA MET A 72 -21.93 4.36 1.93
C MET A 72 -23.17 3.47 1.82
N ARG A 73 -23.00 2.17 1.51
CA ARG A 73 -24.13 1.22 1.47
C ARG A 73 -24.81 1.06 2.83
N LEU A 74 -24.03 1.00 3.91
CA LEU A 74 -24.57 0.91 5.27
C LEU A 74 -25.34 2.18 5.67
N GLN A 75 -24.87 3.36 5.25
CA GLN A 75 -25.59 4.61 5.49
C GLN A 75 -26.95 4.62 4.78
N LEU A 76 -27.00 4.17 3.52
CA LEU A 76 -28.26 4.08 2.78
C LEU A 76 -29.28 3.13 3.45
N LEU A 77 -28.81 2.01 4.01
CA LEU A 77 -29.69 1.06 4.73
C LEU A 77 -30.20 1.62 6.06
N LYS A 78 -29.45 2.48 6.73
CA LYS A 78 -29.86 3.10 8.00
C LYS A 78 -30.89 4.22 7.80
N SER A 79 -30.91 4.80 6.61
CA SER A 79 -31.81 5.91 6.23
C SER A 79 -33.08 5.45 5.50
N ALA A 80 -33.25 4.14 5.29
CA ALA A 80 -34.45 3.52 4.72
C ALA A 80 -35.33 2.96 5.84
#